data_AF-A0A7R8YYK5-F1
#
_entry.id   AF-A0A7R8YYK5-F1
#
_cell.length_a   1.000
_cell.length_b   1.000
_cell.length_c   1.000
_cell.angle_alpha   90.00
_cell.angle_beta   90.00
_cell.angle_gamma   90.00
#
_symmetry.space_group_name_H-M   'P 1'
#
loop_
_entity.id
_entity.type
_entity.pdbx_description
1 polymer ?
#
loop_
_entity_poly.entity_id
_entity_poly.type
_entity_poly.pdbx_seq_one_letter_code
_entity_poly.pdbx_strand_id
1 'polypeptide(L)'
;MKLLVVNLLALVALTLAAQPRCDISLTTASGSAVSKNNGFCSGELIFEDNFDKLDFKHWEHESTLGGGGNWEFQWYTNNRSNSYTENGVLHIRPTLTSEVYGEPFLSSGTIDIQGDCTNAAFYGCQRAGTPTNLLNPIRSARLRTLNSFSFKYGRVEVKAKLPAGDWLWPAIWMLPTDSAYGSWPSSGEIDIMESRGNRNLVQDGVNIGAEQVASTLHFGPATEFNAYETAHYSRNTAPGQGYNLDFHRYQMEWTPDRITFKIDDVETGTVNIGSGFWDRGGFAAKYPGLANPWKAGDKSAPFDQEFHLLLNLAVGGVSYFSDSASNPNGKPWNNLSPTAPLEFWNARNAWLNTWNYYVPGNTDSHLQVDYVRVYAL
;
A
#
# COMPACT_ATOMS: atom_id res chain seq x y z
N MET A 1 -66.22 54.40 9.31
CA MET A 1 -64.80 54.57 9.68
C MET A 1 -64.49 53.77 10.93
N LYS A 2 -64.07 52.51 10.79
CA LYS A 2 -63.39 51.70 11.83
C LYS A 2 -62.48 50.72 11.09
N LEU A 3 -61.18 51.02 11.09
CA LEU A 3 -60.12 50.17 10.58
C LEU A 3 -59.93 49.01 11.57
N LEU A 4 -60.09 47.77 11.13
CA LEU A 4 -59.60 46.60 11.87
C LEU A 4 -58.17 46.33 11.39
N VAL A 5 -57.19 46.63 12.24
CA VAL A 5 -55.79 46.23 12.03
C VAL A 5 -55.67 44.79 12.57
N VAL A 6 -55.53 43.83 11.68
CA VAL A 6 -55.22 42.44 12.04
C VAL A 6 -53.70 42.32 12.10
N ASN A 7 -53.15 42.23 13.32
CA ASN A 7 -51.75 41.91 13.55
C ASN A 7 -51.53 40.43 13.24
N LEU A 8 -50.84 40.14 12.13
CA LEU A 8 -50.40 38.81 11.77
C LEU A 8 -49.11 38.50 12.55
N LEU A 9 -49.21 37.78 13.68
CA LEU A 9 -48.05 37.19 14.34
C LEU A 9 -47.56 36.01 13.51
N ALA A 10 -46.42 36.18 12.83
CA ALA A 10 -45.69 35.08 12.22
C ALA A 10 -45.03 34.24 13.32
N LEU A 11 -45.57 33.05 13.58
CA LEU A 11 -44.95 32.05 14.45
C LEU A 11 -43.79 31.42 13.65
N VAL A 12 -42.55 31.87 13.90
CA VAL A 12 -41.36 31.19 13.40
C VAL A 12 -41.14 29.96 14.27
N ALA A 13 -41.59 28.80 13.80
CA ALA A 13 -41.25 27.53 14.40
C ALA A 13 -39.76 27.25 14.12
N LEU A 14 -38.89 27.52 15.10
CA LEU A 14 -37.54 26.96 15.09
C LEU A 14 -37.66 25.45 15.25
N THR A 15 -37.55 24.71 14.15
CA THR A 15 -37.23 23.29 14.20
C THR A 15 -35.81 23.16 14.72
N LEU A 16 -35.65 22.89 16.02
CA LEU A 16 -34.42 22.34 16.58
C LEU A 16 -34.22 20.97 15.90
N ALA A 17 -33.39 20.94 14.84
CA ALA A 17 -32.91 19.69 14.29
C ALA A 17 -32.20 18.96 15.43
N ALA A 18 -32.73 17.81 15.83
CA ALA A 18 -32.05 16.94 16.79
C ALA A 18 -30.66 16.65 16.22
N GLN A 19 -29.61 16.98 16.98
CA GLN A 19 -28.26 16.56 16.60
C GLN A 19 -28.28 15.04 16.42
N PRO A 20 -27.72 14.51 15.31
CA PRO A 20 -27.68 13.07 15.10
C PRO A 20 -27.03 12.43 16.32
N ARG A 21 -27.73 11.44 16.88
CA ARG A 21 -27.22 10.67 18.02
C ARG A 21 -25.93 9.99 17.57
N CYS A 22 -24.84 10.34 18.21
CA CYS A 22 -23.55 9.69 17.99
C CYS A 22 -23.59 8.30 18.63
N ASP A 23 -23.68 7.26 17.81
CA ASP A 23 -23.45 5.89 18.23
C ASP A 23 -21.93 5.66 18.20
N ILE A 24 -21.35 5.44 19.39
CA ILE A 24 -19.90 5.33 19.54
C ILE A 24 -19.40 4.05 18.87
N SER A 25 -18.45 4.23 17.95
CA SER A 25 -17.82 3.16 17.19
C SER A 25 -16.80 2.38 18.02
N LEU A 26 -16.53 1.14 17.62
CA LEU A 26 -15.43 0.32 18.15
C LEU A 26 -14.06 0.75 17.59
N THR A 27 -14.06 1.67 16.63
CA THR A 27 -12.81 2.18 16.04
C THR A 27 -11.94 2.85 17.09
N THR A 28 -10.66 2.49 17.09
CA THR A 28 -9.61 3.23 17.79
C THR A 28 -8.68 3.85 16.75
N ALA A 29 -8.10 5.00 17.08
CA ALA A 29 -7.07 5.61 16.27
C ALA A 29 -6.11 6.43 17.13
N SER A 30 -4.86 6.50 16.70
CA SER A 30 -3.79 7.24 17.37
C SER A 30 -2.86 7.94 16.37
N GLY A 31 -1.99 8.81 16.89
CA GLY A 31 -1.03 9.59 16.11
C GLY A 31 -1.32 11.09 16.11
N SER A 32 -0.36 11.87 15.63
CA SER A 32 -0.39 13.34 15.69
C SER A 32 -1.50 14.01 14.87
N ALA A 33 -2.11 13.31 13.91
CA ALA A 33 -3.24 13.80 13.12
C ALA A 33 -4.61 13.49 13.76
N VAL A 34 -4.65 12.68 14.83
CA VAL A 34 -5.89 12.33 15.54
C VAL A 34 -6.21 13.41 16.58
N SER A 35 -7.36 14.06 16.42
CA SER A 35 -7.75 15.26 17.20
C SER A 35 -8.63 14.98 18.43
N LYS A 36 -9.07 13.74 18.66
CA LYS A 36 -10.02 13.37 19.71
C LYS A 36 -9.63 12.07 20.40
N ASN A 37 -9.83 12.03 21.73
CA ASN A 37 -9.57 10.86 22.58
C ASN A 37 -10.85 10.22 23.16
N ASN A 38 -12.03 10.79 22.88
CA ASN A 38 -13.31 10.37 23.50
C ASN A 38 -14.12 9.38 22.63
N GLY A 39 -13.46 8.67 21.71
CA GLY A 39 -14.09 7.79 20.73
C GLY A 39 -14.65 8.54 19.51
N PHE A 40 -15.03 7.77 18.49
CA PHE A 40 -15.54 8.25 17.20
C PHE A 40 -17.01 7.84 17.03
N CYS A 41 -17.80 8.65 16.32
CA CYS A 41 -19.14 8.23 15.91
C CYS A 41 -19.06 7.25 14.74
N SER A 42 -19.96 6.28 14.66
CA SER A 42 -20.05 5.39 13.49
C SER A 42 -20.22 6.18 12.19
N GLY A 43 -19.40 5.86 11.18
CA GLY A 43 -19.35 6.56 9.90
C GLY A 43 -18.62 7.91 9.91
N GLU A 44 -18.06 8.36 11.04
CA GLU A 44 -17.26 9.59 11.11
C GLU A 44 -16.01 9.48 10.22
N LEU A 45 -15.72 10.50 9.42
CA LEU A 45 -14.44 10.62 8.69
C LEU A 45 -13.35 10.99 9.69
N ILE A 46 -12.40 10.07 9.93
CA ILE A 46 -11.36 10.20 10.97
C ILE A 46 -9.97 10.52 10.42
N PHE A 47 -9.76 10.31 9.11
CA PHE A 47 -8.56 10.72 8.40
C PHE A 47 -8.91 11.00 6.94
N GLU A 48 -8.35 12.08 6.38
CA GLU A 48 -8.46 12.43 4.97
C GLU A 48 -7.19 13.12 4.48
N ASP A 49 -6.77 12.75 3.27
CA ASP A 49 -5.84 13.54 2.48
C ASP A 49 -6.33 13.57 1.02
N ASN A 50 -6.57 14.77 0.49
CA ASN A 50 -6.95 15.00 -0.91
C ASN A 50 -5.74 15.43 -1.76
N PHE A 51 -4.52 15.36 -1.21
CA PHE A 51 -3.27 15.63 -1.92
C PHE A 51 -3.19 16.97 -2.68
N ASP A 52 -3.87 18.01 -2.19
CA ASP A 52 -3.69 19.41 -2.63
C ASP A 52 -2.21 19.85 -2.48
N LYS A 53 -1.53 19.25 -1.50
CA LYS A 53 -0.09 19.33 -1.26
C LYS A 53 0.38 18.01 -0.64
N LEU A 54 1.67 17.69 -0.75
CA LEU A 54 2.25 16.61 0.03
C LEU A 54 2.49 17.07 1.48
N ASP A 55 1.59 16.69 2.40
CA ASP A 55 1.68 17.11 3.81
C ASP A 55 2.55 16.14 4.64
N PHE A 56 3.74 16.60 5.03
CA PHE A 56 4.66 15.84 5.87
C PHE A 56 4.21 15.69 7.33
N LYS A 57 3.11 16.34 7.75
CA LYS A 57 2.46 16.03 9.02
C LYS A 57 1.60 14.77 8.94
N HIS A 58 1.16 14.39 7.75
CA HIS A 58 0.42 13.17 7.51
C HIS A 58 1.34 12.04 7.04
N TRP A 59 2.29 12.34 6.16
CA TRP A 59 3.09 11.30 5.50
C TRP A 59 4.57 11.46 5.80
N GLU A 60 5.15 10.41 6.37
CA GLU A 60 6.59 10.23 6.47
C GLU A 60 7.11 9.46 5.26
N HIS A 61 8.21 9.91 4.67
CA HIS A 61 8.92 9.15 3.63
C HIS A 61 9.78 8.07 4.26
N GLU A 62 9.64 6.84 3.78
CA GLU A 62 10.67 5.84 4.03
C GLU A 62 11.87 6.11 3.11
N SER A 63 13.05 6.15 3.70
CA SER A 63 14.33 6.41 3.02
C SER A 63 15.28 5.25 3.32
N THR A 64 15.41 4.35 2.35
CA THR A 64 16.19 3.11 2.50
C THR A 64 16.54 2.48 1.15
N LEU A 65 17.77 1.98 1.03
CA LEU A 65 18.25 1.17 -0.10
C LEU A 65 17.86 -0.30 -0.01
N GLY A 66 17.22 -0.72 1.08
CA GLY A 66 16.84 -2.11 1.32
C GLY A 66 15.70 -2.62 0.44
N GLY A 67 15.09 -1.74 -0.36
CA GLY A 67 13.88 -2.05 -1.12
C GLY A 67 12.67 -2.13 -0.19
N GLY A 68 11.99 -3.26 -0.16
CA GLY A 68 10.80 -3.54 0.63
C GLY A 68 10.80 -4.92 1.29
N GLY A 69 11.94 -5.62 1.32
CA GLY A 69 12.09 -6.96 1.90
C GLY A 69 12.13 -8.09 0.86
N ASN A 70 11.95 -7.79 -0.43
CA ASN A 70 11.91 -8.77 -1.52
C ASN A 70 13.08 -8.61 -2.52
N TRP A 71 14.17 -7.98 -2.08
CA TRP A 71 15.32 -7.61 -2.92
C TRP A 71 14.92 -6.79 -4.15
N GLU A 72 13.95 -5.90 -3.98
CA GLU A 72 13.47 -5.00 -5.02
C GLU A 72 14.57 -4.02 -5.44
N PHE A 73 14.49 -3.54 -6.68
CA PHE A 73 15.59 -2.86 -7.35
C PHE A 73 15.59 -1.34 -7.14
N GLN A 74 14.61 -0.80 -6.40
CA GLN A 74 14.51 0.61 -6.06
C GLN A 74 15.19 0.96 -4.73
N TRP A 75 15.70 2.18 -4.67
CA TRP A 75 15.99 2.91 -3.44
C TRP A 75 14.81 3.85 -3.15
N TYR A 76 14.16 3.69 -2.00
CA TYR A 76 13.13 4.64 -1.56
C TYR A 76 13.77 5.91 -1.01
N THR A 77 13.31 7.06 -1.48
CA THR A 77 13.94 8.36 -1.20
C THR A 77 12.90 9.47 -1.01
N ASN A 78 13.21 10.42 -0.12
CA ASN A 78 12.47 11.67 0.02
C ASN A 78 12.92 12.67 -1.06
N ASN A 79 12.51 12.46 -2.31
CA ASN A 79 12.84 13.35 -3.43
C ASN A 79 11.60 13.71 -4.24
N ARG A 80 11.50 14.99 -4.64
CA ARG A 80 10.35 15.50 -5.41
C ARG A 80 10.30 15.01 -6.86
N SER A 81 11.37 14.41 -7.38
CA SER A 81 11.31 13.66 -8.64
C SER A 81 10.57 12.33 -8.50
N ASN A 82 10.46 11.79 -7.27
CA ASN A 82 9.91 10.46 -7.01
C ASN A 82 8.56 10.47 -6.30
N SER A 83 8.25 11.54 -5.57
CA SER A 83 6.89 11.78 -5.10
C SER A 83 6.57 13.26 -5.24
N TYR A 84 5.36 13.64 -5.59
CA TYR A 84 4.94 15.05 -5.60
C TYR A 84 3.43 15.11 -5.78
N THR A 85 2.84 16.26 -5.49
CA THR A 85 1.43 16.51 -5.76
C THR A 85 1.30 17.47 -6.92
N GLU A 86 0.40 17.15 -7.84
CA GLU A 86 0.07 18.00 -8.99
C GLU A 86 -1.45 17.90 -9.21
N ASN A 87 -2.14 19.05 -9.29
CA ASN A 87 -3.59 19.13 -9.52
C ASN A 87 -4.44 18.26 -8.56
N GLY A 88 -4.08 18.22 -7.27
CA GLY A 88 -4.79 17.41 -6.26
C GLY A 88 -4.52 15.91 -6.35
N VAL A 89 -3.49 15.48 -7.07
CA VAL A 89 -3.11 14.07 -7.19
C VAL A 89 -1.69 13.88 -6.69
N LEU A 90 -1.49 12.94 -5.77
CA LEU A 90 -0.18 12.43 -5.42
C LEU A 90 0.33 11.53 -6.56
N HIS A 91 1.49 11.87 -7.11
CA HIS A 91 2.27 11.02 -8.00
C HIS A 91 3.40 10.36 -7.23
N ILE A 92 3.54 9.03 -7.33
CA ILE A 92 4.74 8.29 -6.98
C ILE A 92 5.37 7.79 -8.28
N ARG A 93 6.55 8.31 -8.61
CA ARG A 93 7.25 8.11 -9.88
C ARG A 93 8.56 7.35 -9.66
N PRO A 94 8.82 6.25 -10.39
CA PRO A 94 10.12 5.63 -10.42
C PRO A 94 11.05 6.45 -11.33
N THR A 95 12.31 6.65 -10.94
CA THR A 95 13.33 7.35 -11.74
C THR A 95 14.62 6.57 -11.76
N LEU A 96 15.53 6.86 -12.69
CA LEU A 96 16.80 6.15 -12.80
C LEU A 96 17.84 6.74 -11.83
N THR A 97 18.52 5.89 -11.06
CA THR A 97 19.65 6.33 -10.22
C THR A 97 20.79 6.91 -11.07
N SER A 98 20.99 6.38 -12.29
CA SER A 98 22.01 6.83 -13.23
C SER A 98 21.80 8.25 -13.75
N GLU A 99 20.59 8.81 -13.70
CA GLU A 99 20.36 10.20 -14.12
C GLU A 99 20.94 11.21 -13.13
N VAL A 100 21.16 10.80 -11.88
CA VAL A 100 21.75 11.64 -10.84
C VAL A 100 23.26 11.41 -10.74
N TYR A 101 23.70 10.15 -10.79
CA TYR A 101 25.09 9.79 -10.50
C TYR A 101 25.90 9.30 -11.70
N GLY A 102 25.26 9.15 -12.88
CA GLY A 102 25.85 8.53 -14.05
C GLY A 102 25.79 7.00 -14.00
N GLU A 103 25.78 6.37 -15.18
CA GLU A 103 25.70 4.90 -15.29
C GLU A 103 26.90 4.15 -14.64
N PRO A 104 28.17 4.59 -14.78
CA PRO A 104 29.31 3.90 -14.14
C PRO A 104 29.16 3.79 -12.62
N PHE A 105 28.52 4.77 -11.98
CA PHE A 105 28.33 4.81 -10.53
C PHE A 105 27.53 3.62 -10.01
N LEU A 106 26.60 3.05 -10.81
CA LEU A 106 25.84 1.87 -10.38
C LEU A 106 26.73 0.68 -10.05
N SER A 107 27.90 0.58 -10.70
CA SER A 107 28.80 -0.57 -10.61
C SER A 107 30.02 -0.37 -9.69
N SER A 108 30.20 0.84 -9.14
CA SER A 108 31.39 1.18 -8.35
C SER A 108 31.17 2.21 -7.24
N GLY A 109 30.01 2.88 -7.25
CA GLY A 109 29.68 3.94 -6.30
C GLY A 109 29.22 3.39 -4.96
N THR A 110 29.22 4.25 -3.96
CA THR A 110 28.63 3.99 -2.64
C THR A 110 27.61 5.07 -2.35
N ILE A 111 26.41 4.66 -1.97
CA ILE A 111 25.38 5.55 -1.43
C ILE A 111 25.38 5.37 0.09
N ASP A 112 25.45 6.47 0.80
CA ASP A 112 25.37 6.56 2.25
C ASP A 112 24.31 7.60 2.62
N ILE A 113 23.26 7.15 3.30
CA ILE A 113 22.13 7.98 3.71
C ILE A 113 21.92 7.95 5.23
N GLN A 114 22.96 7.65 6.02
CA GLN A 114 22.83 7.42 7.47
C GLN A 114 22.07 8.53 8.21
N GLY A 115 22.21 9.80 7.78
CA GLY A 115 21.48 10.93 8.38
C GLY A 115 19.98 10.95 8.14
N ASP A 116 19.52 10.36 7.02
CA ASP A 116 18.12 10.37 6.58
C ASP A 116 17.52 8.96 6.55
N CYS A 117 18.26 7.95 6.98
CA CYS A 117 17.87 6.55 6.86
C CYS A 117 16.78 6.18 7.85
N THR A 118 15.68 5.63 7.36
CA THR A 118 14.56 5.21 8.20
C THR A 118 14.54 3.70 8.46
N ASN A 119 15.32 2.92 7.72
CA ASN A 119 15.44 1.48 7.91
C ASN A 119 16.82 0.97 7.46
N ALA A 120 17.61 0.46 8.43
CA ALA A 120 18.96 -0.05 8.21
C ALA A 120 19.03 -1.50 7.72
N ALA A 121 17.92 -2.24 7.74
CA ALA A 121 17.89 -3.63 7.30
C ALA A 121 18.34 -3.76 5.83
N PHE A 122 18.96 -4.89 5.50
CA PHE A 122 19.37 -5.23 4.12
C PHE A 122 20.23 -4.16 3.44
N TYR A 123 21.24 -3.63 4.14
CA TYR A 123 22.11 -2.56 3.64
C TYR A 123 21.34 -1.25 3.35
N GLY A 124 20.26 -1.02 4.10
CA GLY A 124 19.32 0.05 3.82
C GLY A 124 19.85 1.47 4.03
N CYS A 125 20.84 1.68 4.89
CA CYS A 125 21.44 3.01 5.12
C CYS A 125 22.72 3.26 4.33
N GLN A 126 23.39 2.20 3.88
CA GLN A 126 24.62 2.31 3.11
C GLN A 126 24.77 1.08 2.22
N ARG A 127 24.98 1.31 0.92
CA ARG A 127 25.18 0.24 -0.06
C ARG A 127 26.26 0.66 -1.06
N ALA A 128 27.07 -0.30 -1.48
CA ALA A 128 28.06 -0.13 -2.54
C ALA A 128 27.68 -0.98 -3.76
N GLY A 129 27.85 -0.42 -4.94
CA GLY A 129 27.71 -1.11 -6.21
C GLY A 129 28.98 -1.84 -6.56
N THR A 130 28.82 -2.95 -7.27
CA THR A 130 29.90 -3.75 -7.84
C THR A 130 29.56 -4.12 -9.27
N PRO A 131 30.52 -4.56 -10.10
CA PRO A 131 30.25 -4.98 -11.48
C PRO A 131 29.22 -6.10 -11.63
N THR A 132 29.01 -6.93 -10.59
CA THR A 132 28.04 -8.04 -10.60
C THR A 132 26.77 -7.75 -9.79
N ASN A 133 26.86 -6.87 -8.79
CA ASN A 133 25.74 -6.46 -7.95
C ASN A 133 25.65 -4.94 -7.98
N LEU A 134 24.84 -4.42 -8.90
CA LEU A 134 24.64 -2.98 -9.03
C LEU A 134 24.00 -2.40 -7.75
N LEU A 135 24.34 -1.14 -7.46
CA LEU A 135 23.47 -0.28 -6.64
C LEU A 135 22.06 -0.31 -7.21
N ASN A 136 21.05 -0.08 -6.37
CA ASN A 136 19.65 0.03 -6.76
C ASN A 136 19.53 0.90 -8.03
N PRO A 137 19.25 0.32 -9.21
CA PRO A 137 19.24 1.07 -10.47
C PRO A 137 18.10 2.09 -10.54
N ILE A 138 17.09 1.92 -9.70
CA ILE A 138 15.89 2.74 -9.65
C ILE A 138 15.85 3.52 -8.32
N ARG A 139 15.25 4.70 -8.36
CA ARG A 139 14.79 5.46 -7.19
C ARG A 139 13.26 5.52 -7.24
N SER A 140 12.60 5.45 -6.09
CA SER A 140 11.15 5.56 -5.98
C SER A 140 10.76 6.18 -4.63
N ALA A 141 9.49 6.18 -4.27
CA ALA A 141 9.04 6.62 -2.95
C ALA A 141 8.10 5.61 -2.28
N ARG A 142 8.18 5.59 -0.96
CA ARG A 142 7.23 4.94 -0.04
C ARG A 142 6.86 5.96 1.03
N LEU A 143 5.57 6.13 1.24
CA LEU A 143 4.98 7.03 2.22
C LEU A 143 4.29 6.19 3.30
N ARG A 144 4.36 6.63 4.55
CA ARG A 144 3.66 5.97 5.66
C ARG A 144 3.06 6.96 6.65
N THR A 145 1.93 6.59 7.26
CA THR A 145 1.29 7.38 8.32
C THR A 145 1.76 6.99 9.73
N LEU A 146 2.86 6.25 9.86
CA LEU A 146 3.35 5.63 11.10
C LEU A 146 3.23 6.51 12.36
N ASN A 147 3.67 7.77 12.28
CA ASN A 147 3.67 8.71 13.41
C ASN A 147 2.44 9.63 13.48
N SER A 148 1.64 9.67 12.42
CA SER A 148 0.56 10.65 12.23
C SER A 148 -0.81 10.03 12.41
N PHE A 149 -1.03 8.82 11.91
CA PHE A 149 -2.32 8.17 11.92
C PHE A 149 -2.17 6.65 11.86
N SER A 150 -2.67 5.98 12.90
CA SER A 150 -2.88 4.54 12.97
C SER A 150 -4.30 4.29 13.43
N PHE A 151 -4.94 3.20 13.00
CA PHE A 151 -6.30 2.90 13.43
C PHE A 151 -6.56 1.40 13.51
N LYS A 152 -7.57 1.02 14.29
CA LYS A 152 -8.13 -0.33 14.34
C LYS A 152 -9.63 -0.26 14.12
N TYR A 153 -10.11 -1.12 13.22
CA TYR A 153 -11.49 -1.17 12.73
C TYR A 153 -11.96 0.10 12.03
N GLY A 154 -12.70 -0.06 10.96
CA GLY A 154 -13.22 1.04 10.16
C GLY A 154 -13.25 0.70 8.68
N ARG A 155 -13.51 1.72 7.86
CA ARG A 155 -13.49 1.62 6.41
C ARG A 155 -12.40 2.50 5.82
N VAL A 156 -11.49 1.91 5.05
CA VAL A 156 -10.51 2.63 4.25
C VAL A 156 -11.01 2.70 2.83
N GLU A 157 -10.82 3.85 2.19
CA GLU A 157 -11.02 4.06 0.77
C GLU A 157 -9.86 4.89 0.22
N VAL A 158 -9.18 4.33 -0.78
CA VAL A 158 -8.12 5.02 -1.52
C VAL A 158 -8.52 5.04 -2.98
N LYS A 159 -8.69 6.25 -3.53
CA LYS A 159 -8.94 6.40 -4.96
C LYS A 159 -7.61 6.60 -5.67
N ALA A 160 -7.24 5.64 -6.50
CA ALA A 160 -5.96 5.64 -7.19
C ALA A 160 -6.06 5.06 -8.60
N LYS A 161 -5.14 5.47 -9.48
CA LYS A 161 -4.91 4.87 -10.79
C LYS A 161 -3.56 4.16 -10.76
N LEU A 162 -3.54 2.90 -11.18
CA LEU A 162 -2.32 2.11 -11.17
C LEU A 162 -1.32 2.57 -12.23
N PRO A 163 -0.01 2.41 -11.97
CA PRO A 163 0.99 2.59 -13.00
C PRO A 163 0.88 1.52 -14.10
N ALA A 164 1.34 1.86 -15.30
CA ALA A 164 1.51 0.98 -16.43
C ALA A 164 2.97 1.02 -16.92
N GLY A 165 3.59 -0.15 -16.96
CA GLY A 165 5.00 -0.32 -17.29
C GLY A 165 5.54 -1.63 -16.73
N ASP A 166 6.44 -2.28 -17.47
CA ASP A 166 7.00 -3.56 -17.09
C ASP A 166 7.76 -3.46 -15.75
N TRP A 167 7.54 -4.43 -14.87
CA TRP A 167 8.25 -4.59 -13.59
C TRP A 167 7.93 -3.55 -12.52
N LEU A 168 6.85 -2.79 -12.68
CA LEU A 168 6.33 -1.89 -11.65
C LEU A 168 5.44 -2.65 -10.67
N TRP A 169 5.59 -2.38 -9.37
CA TRP A 169 4.85 -3.03 -8.29
C TRP A 169 4.25 -1.96 -7.34
N PRO A 170 3.06 -1.42 -7.68
CA PRO A 170 2.32 -0.53 -6.79
C PRO A 170 1.71 -1.27 -5.59
N ALA A 171 1.67 -0.60 -4.44
CA ALA A 171 0.99 -1.12 -3.25
C ALA A 171 0.28 0.00 -2.45
N ILE A 172 -0.92 -0.31 -1.97
CA ILE A 172 -1.68 0.39 -0.92
C ILE A 172 -1.94 -0.64 0.17
N TRP A 173 -1.34 -0.45 1.33
CA TRP A 173 -1.23 -1.50 2.33
C TRP A 173 -1.03 -0.91 3.72
N MET A 174 -0.99 -1.76 4.73
CA MET A 174 -0.91 -1.37 6.11
C MET A 174 -0.01 -2.31 6.91
N LEU A 175 0.77 -1.73 7.83
CA LEU A 175 1.57 -2.46 8.81
C LEU A 175 1.12 -2.11 10.23
N PRO A 176 1.30 -3.02 11.19
CA PRO A 176 1.04 -2.71 12.58
C PRO A 176 2.00 -1.61 13.05
N THR A 177 1.49 -0.67 13.84
CA THR A 177 2.34 0.40 14.40
C THR A 177 3.25 -0.14 15.48
N ASP A 178 2.76 -1.10 16.26
CA ASP A 178 3.52 -1.84 17.25
C ASP A 178 3.66 -3.31 16.87
N SER A 179 4.87 -3.87 16.98
CA SER A 179 5.12 -5.30 16.75
C SER A 179 4.72 -6.15 17.97
N ALA A 180 3.46 -6.10 18.37
CA ALA A 180 2.93 -6.69 19.62
C ALA A 180 3.16 -8.20 19.74
N TYR A 181 3.26 -8.93 18.62
CA TYR A 181 3.38 -10.38 18.59
C TYR A 181 4.74 -10.85 18.02
N GLY A 182 5.69 -9.94 17.84
CA GLY A 182 7.01 -10.22 17.28
C GLY A 182 7.17 -9.74 15.84
N SER A 183 8.24 -10.18 15.19
CA SER A 183 8.58 -9.80 13.82
C SER A 183 7.51 -10.26 12.83
N TRP A 184 7.51 -9.68 11.63
CA TRP A 184 6.68 -10.13 10.52
C TRP A 184 6.79 -11.66 10.29
N PRO A 185 5.70 -12.36 9.97
CA PRO A 185 4.31 -11.89 9.84
C PRO A 185 3.52 -12.02 11.15
N SER A 186 4.18 -12.23 12.29
CA SER A 186 3.51 -12.50 13.58
C SER A 186 2.67 -11.34 14.06
N SER A 187 3.04 -10.09 13.73
CA SER A 187 2.24 -8.90 14.03
C SER A 187 1.31 -8.47 12.89
N GLY A 188 1.25 -9.23 11.81
CA GLY A 188 0.34 -9.01 10.69
C GLY A 188 0.82 -8.00 9.64
N GLU A 189 0.19 -8.04 8.48
CA GLU A 189 0.26 -7.07 7.38
C GLU A 189 -1.05 -7.17 6.58
N ILE A 190 -1.58 -6.02 6.14
CA ILE A 190 -2.83 -5.93 5.39
C ILE A 190 -2.56 -5.25 4.06
N ASP A 191 -2.63 -6.02 2.98
CA ASP A 191 -2.53 -5.50 1.62
C ASP A 191 -3.93 -5.22 1.08
N ILE A 192 -4.30 -3.94 1.03
CA ILE A 192 -5.59 -3.52 0.47
C ILE A 192 -5.55 -3.69 -1.06
N MET A 193 -4.43 -3.30 -1.67
CA MET A 193 -4.20 -3.40 -3.11
C MET A 193 -2.71 -3.62 -3.37
N GLU A 194 -2.39 -4.73 -4.02
CA GLU A 194 -1.15 -4.91 -4.77
C GLU A 194 -1.45 -5.28 -6.22
N SER A 195 -0.57 -4.89 -7.12
CA SER A 195 -0.70 -5.20 -8.54
C SER A 195 0.66 -5.15 -9.24
N ARG A 196 0.67 -5.43 -10.53
CA ARG A 196 1.84 -5.36 -11.42
C ARG A 196 1.53 -4.39 -12.54
N GLY A 197 2.43 -3.44 -12.82
CA GLY A 197 2.20 -2.46 -13.90
C GLY A 197 2.33 -3.03 -15.31
N ASN A 198 2.83 -4.26 -15.48
CA ASN A 198 2.97 -4.88 -16.80
C ASN A 198 1.61 -4.90 -17.52
N ARG A 199 1.55 -4.39 -18.76
CA ARG A 199 0.29 -4.39 -19.51
C ARG A 199 -0.14 -5.80 -19.95
N ASN A 200 0.83 -6.67 -20.21
CA ASN A 200 0.60 -8.00 -20.79
C ASN A 200 1.45 -9.06 -20.07
N LEU A 201 1.35 -9.17 -18.75
CA LEU A 201 2.02 -10.23 -18.00
C LEU A 201 1.05 -11.38 -17.79
N VAL A 202 1.25 -12.47 -18.51
CA VAL A 202 0.32 -13.60 -18.56
C VAL A 202 0.89 -14.79 -17.80
N GLN A 203 0.11 -15.35 -16.87
CA GLN A 203 0.41 -16.60 -16.20
C GLN A 203 -0.84 -17.48 -16.24
N ASP A 204 -0.69 -18.75 -16.64
CA ASP A 204 -1.78 -19.72 -16.72
C ASP A 204 -2.99 -19.22 -17.54
N GLY A 205 -2.72 -18.43 -18.59
CA GLY A 205 -3.73 -17.85 -19.48
C GLY A 205 -4.43 -16.59 -18.95
N VAL A 206 -4.06 -16.12 -17.75
CA VAL A 206 -4.62 -14.93 -17.10
C VAL A 206 -3.61 -13.78 -17.14
N ASN A 207 -4.04 -12.57 -17.47
CA ASN A 207 -3.21 -11.38 -17.32
C ASN A 207 -3.12 -11.01 -15.83
N ILE A 208 -1.99 -11.32 -15.21
CA ILE A 208 -1.65 -11.01 -13.81
C ILE A 208 -0.93 -9.66 -13.66
N GLY A 209 -0.84 -8.92 -14.77
CA GLY A 209 -0.34 -7.56 -14.87
C GLY A 209 -1.34 -6.52 -14.37
N ALA A 210 -1.45 -5.41 -15.10
CA ALA A 210 -2.28 -4.26 -14.74
C ALA A 210 -3.80 -4.56 -14.74
N GLU A 211 -4.19 -5.73 -15.23
CA GLU A 211 -5.57 -6.22 -15.21
C GLU A 211 -5.96 -6.92 -13.91
N GLN A 212 -5.00 -7.29 -13.06
CA GLN A 212 -5.23 -7.99 -11.80
C GLN A 212 -4.82 -7.15 -10.62
N VAL A 213 -5.67 -7.14 -9.59
CA VAL A 213 -5.37 -6.60 -8.27
C VAL A 213 -5.54 -7.72 -7.25
N ALA A 214 -4.61 -7.79 -6.31
CA ALA A 214 -4.66 -8.67 -5.17
C ALA A 214 -4.89 -7.90 -3.86
N SER A 215 -5.59 -8.54 -2.93
CA SER A 215 -5.68 -8.14 -1.54
C SER A 215 -5.32 -9.34 -0.66
N THR A 216 -4.50 -9.10 0.37
CA THR A 216 -3.87 -10.18 1.14
C THR A 216 -3.83 -9.81 2.63
N LEU A 217 -3.98 -10.82 3.49
CA LEU A 217 -3.58 -10.71 4.89
C LEU A 217 -2.39 -11.63 5.13
N HIS A 218 -1.25 -11.08 5.54
CA HIS A 218 -0.13 -11.90 5.99
C HIS A 218 -0.19 -12.10 7.50
N PHE A 219 -0.09 -13.36 7.91
CA PHE A 219 -0.11 -13.75 9.32
C PHE A 219 0.54 -15.12 9.47
N GLY A 220 1.25 -15.33 10.57
CA GLY A 220 1.91 -16.60 10.88
C GLY A 220 2.88 -16.43 12.04
N PRO A 221 3.26 -17.50 12.74
CA PRO A 221 4.15 -17.41 13.90
C PRO A 221 5.61 -17.02 13.59
N ALA A 222 6.02 -17.14 12.33
CA ALA A 222 7.31 -16.69 11.80
C ALA A 222 7.25 -16.64 10.26
N THR A 223 8.27 -16.07 9.62
CA THR A 223 8.39 -15.89 8.15
C THR A 223 8.10 -17.18 7.37
N GLU A 224 8.65 -18.31 7.81
CA GLU A 224 8.48 -19.63 7.17
C GLU A 224 7.08 -20.23 7.34
N PHE A 225 6.24 -19.63 8.20
CA PHE A 225 4.88 -20.07 8.50
C PHE A 225 3.83 -19.04 8.10
N ASN A 226 4.16 -18.14 7.18
CA ASN A 226 3.18 -17.21 6.63
C ASN A 226 2.04 -17.99 5.95
N ALA A 227 0.80 -17.78 6.39
CA ALA A 227 -0.38 -18.51 5.92
C ALA A 227 -1.31 -17.65 5.05
N TYR A 228 -0.74 -16.66 4.38
CA TYR A 228 -1.45 -15.68 3.57
C TYR A 228 -2.30 -16.29 2.46
N GLU A 229 -1.96 -17.48 1.96
CA GLU A 229 -2.73 -18.16 0.91
C GLU A 229 -4.17 -18.44 1.33
N THR A 230 -4.43 -18.52 2.64
CA THR A 230 -5.77 -18.71 3.20
C THR A 230 -6.57 -17.42 3.37
N ALA A 231 -5.98 -16.28 3.00
CA ALA A 231 -6.52 -14.94 3.12
C ALA A 231 -6.07 -14.04 1.94
N HIS A 232 -5.87 -14.63 0.75
CA HIS A 232 -5.48 -13.95 -0.47
C HIS A 232 -6.61 -13.99 -1.49
N TYR A 233 -6.92 -12.85 -2.09
CA TYR A 233 -7.94 -12.70 -3.11
C TYR A 233 -7.40 -11.91 -4.28
N SER A 234 -7.72 -12.35 -5.49
CA SER A 234 -7.36 -11.64 -6.72
C SER A 234 -8.62 -11.34 -7.52
N ARG A 235 -8.66 -10.15 -8.14
CA ARG A 235 -9.74 -9.73 -9.03
C ARG A 235 -9.18 -9.23 -10.35
N ASN A 236 -9.60 -9.87 -11.44
CA ASN A 236 -9.29 -9.44 -12.80
C ASN A 236 -10.39 -8.55 -13.37
N THR A 237 -9.95 -7.59 -14.18
CA THR A 237 -10.82 -6.85 -15.11
C THR A 237 -11.10 -7.67 -16.37
N ALA A 238 -11.95 -7.15 -17.24
CA ALA A 238 -12.10 -7.68 -18.59
C ALA A 238 -10.81 -7.45 -19.41
N PRO A 239 -10.49 -8.31 -20.40
CA PRO A 239 -9.30 -8.14 -21.22
C PRO A 239 -9.21 -6.74 -21.85
N GLY A 240 -8.05 -6.10 -21.72
CA GLY A 240 -7.79 -4.74 -22.19
C GLY A 240 -8.43 -3.64 -21.36
N GLN A 241 -9.02 -3.94 -20.20
CA GLN A 241 -9.67 -2.99 -19.29
C GLN A 241 -8.91 -2.85 -17.96
N GLY A 242 -7.57 -2.85 -18.01
CA GLY A 242 -6.73 -2.82 -16.81
C GLY A 242 -6.99 -1.62 -15.90
N TYR A 243 -6.70 -1.80 -14.61
CA TYR A 243 -6.88 -0.80 -13.56
C TYR A 243 -5.92 0.41 -13.67
N ASN A 244 -5.04 0.39 -14.68
CA ASN A 244 -4.17 1.51 -15.04
C ASN A 244 -4.84 2.53 -15.98
N LEU A 245 -6.06 2.24 -16.49
CA LEU A 245 -6.74 3.09 -17.47
C LEU A 245 -7.52 4.24 -16.82
N ASP A 246 -8.03 4.05 -15.60
CA ASP A 246 -8.79 5.08 -14.87
C ASP A 246 -8.50 4.99 -13.36
N PHE A 247 -9.00 5.97 -12.61
CA PHE A 247 -9.00 5.92 -11.15
C PHE A 247 -10.08 4.96 -10.65
N HIS A 248 -9.68 4.09 -9.72
CA HIS A 248 -10.55 3.13 -9.04
C HIS A 248 -10.53 3.36 -7.53
N ARG A 249 -11.63 3.02 -6.86
CA ARG A 249 -11.70 3.01 -5.38
C ARG A 249 -11.26 1.65 -4.87
N TYR A 250 -10.10 1.59 -4.23
CA TYR A 250 -9.64 0.43 -3.47
C TYR A 250 -10.07 0.58 -2.02
N GLN A 251 -10.86 -0.38 -1.54
CA GLN A 251 -11.58 -0.24 -0.28
C GLN A 251 -11.35 -1.46 0.61
N MET A 252 -11.32 -1.20 1.93
CA MET A 252 -11.35 -2.23 2.96
C MET A 252 -12.37 -1.86 4.02
N GLU A 253 -13.21 -2.82 4.41
CA GLU A 253 -14.05 -2.75 5.62
C GLU A 253 -13.52 -3.74 6.65
N TRP A 254 -13.07 -3.22 7.79
CA TRP A 254 -12.47 -3.98 8.86
C TRP A 254 -13.32 -3.87 10.12
N THR A 255 -13.86 -5.01 10.55
CA THR A 255 -14.72 -5.15 11.72
C THR A 255 -14.12 -6.21 12.66
N PRO A 256 -14.61 -6.32 13.91
CA PRO A 256 -14.19 -7.40 14.81
C PRO A 256 -14.46 -8.81 14.26
N ASP A 257 -15.43 -8.97 13.36
CA ASP A 257 -15.88 -10.29 12.88
C ASP A 257 -15.35 -10.65 11.49
N ARG A 258 -14.94 -9.65 10.69
CA ARG A 258 -14.46 -9.85 9.32
C ARG A 258 -13.66 -8.66 8.78
N ILE A 259 -12.83 -8.95 7.78
CA ILE A 259 -12.15 -7.98 6.90
C ILE A 259 -12.63 -8.23 5.46
N THR A 260 -13.15 -7.21 4.79
CA THR A 260 -13.69 -7.30 3.42
C THR A 260 -12.99 -6.30 2.51
N PHE A 261 -12.52 -6.77 1.36
CA PHE A 261 -11.89 -5.94 0.33
C PHE A 261 -12.87 -5.69 -0.82
N LYS A 262 -12.88 -4.47 -1.35
CA LYS A 262 -13.71 -4.08 -2.50
C LYS A 262 -12.93 -3.24 -3.49
N ILE A 263 -13.33 -3.34 -4.76
CA ILE A 263 -12.90 -2.43 -5.83
C ILE A 263 -14.15 -1.84 -6.47
N ASP A 264 -14.25 -0.52 -6.48
CA ASP A 264 -15.42 0.24 -6.97
C ASP A 264 -16.75 -0.26 -6.39
N ASP A 265 -16.79 -0.41 -5.06
CA ASP A 265 -17.91 -0.93 -4.27
C ASP A 265 -18.29 -2.40 -4.56
N VAL A 266 -17.53 -3.10 -5.40
CA VAL A 266 -17.73 -4.53 -5.65
C VAL A 266 -16.76 -5.35 -4.81
N GLU A 267 -17.31 -6.26 -4.01
CA GLU A 267 -16.54 -7.18 -3.17
C GLU A 267 -15.57 -8.03 -4.01
N THR A 268 -14.31 -8.04 -3.58
CA THR A 268 -13.24 -8.90 -4.09
C THR A 268 -13.10 -10.15 -3.22
N GLY A 269 -13.20 -9.99 -1.90
CA GLY A 269 -13.18 -11.12 -0.96
C GLY A 269 -13.31 -10.71 0.49
N THR A 270 -13.70 -11.67 1.32
CA THR A 270 -13.91 -11.48 2.77
C THR A 270 -13.23 -12.56 3.59
N VAL A 271 -12.43 -12.13 4.57
CA VAL A 271 -11.85 -12.97 5.61
C VAL A 271 -12.73 -12.86 6.85
N ASN A 272 -13.46 -13.93 7.17
CA ASN A 272 -14.18 -14.04 8.45
C ASN A 272 -13.19 -14.44 9.57
N ILE A 273 -13.25 -13.76 10.73
CA ILE A 273 -12.36 -14.05 11.87
C ILE A 273 -12.65 -15.44 12.45
N GLY A 274 -13.93 -15.79 12.63
CA GLY A 274 -14.36 -17.14 13.02
C GLY A 274 -13.72 -17.60 14.34
N SER A 275 -12.98 -18.71 14.31
CA SER A 275 -12.25 -19.21 15.48
C SER A 275 -10.86 -18.58 15.68
N GLY A 276 -10.44 -17.71 14.75
CA GLY A 276 -9.21 -16.92 14.81
C GLY A 276 -8.14 -17.35 13.81
N PHE A 277 -7.10 -16.54 13.67
CA PHE A 277 -6.06 -16.74 12.65
C PHE A 277 -5.15 -17.95 12.92
N TRP A 278 -5.01 -18.36 14.17
CA TRP A 278 -4.27 -19.60 14.50
C TRP A 278 -4.91 -20.83 13.85
N ASP A 279 -6.23 -20.92 13.95
CA ASP A 279 -7.01 -22.01 13.36
C ASP A 279 -7.09 -21.88 11.84
N ARG A 280 -7.25 -20.66 11.31
CA ARG A 280 -7.23 -20.39 9.86
C ARG A 280 -5.94 -20.89 9.20
N GLY A 281 -4.79 -20.62 9.82
CA GLY A 281 -3.50 -21.13 9.33
C GLY A 281 -3.35 -22.64 9.47
N GLY A 282 -4.17 -23.28 10.32
CA GLY A 282 -4.11 -24.70 10.64
C GLY A 282 -2.85 -25.08 11.42
N PHE A 283 -2.25 -24.13 12.14
CA PHE A 283 -0.89 -24.29 12.67
C PHE A 283 -0.76 -25.41 13.70
N ALA A 284 -1.76 -25.59 14.58
CA ALA A 284 -1.74 -26.67 15.57
C ALA A 284 -1.67 -28.06 14.92
N ALA A 285 -2.36 -28.26 13.79
CA ALA A 285 -2.41 -29.54 13.09
C ALA A 285 -1.18 -29.74 12.19
N LYS A 286 -0.75 -28.70 11.48
CA LYS A 286 0.42 -28.76 10.57
C LYS A 286 1.74 -28.85 11.34
N TYR A 287 1.84 -28.19 12.49
CA TYR A 287 3.07 -28.05 13.28
C TYR A 287 2.80 -28.29 14.78
N PRO A 288 2.62 -29.56 15.18
CA PRO A 288 2.42 -29.91 16.59
C PRO A 288 3.56 -29.37 17.47
N GLY A 289 3.21 -28.67 18.55
CA GLY A 289 4.18 -28.08 19.48
C GLY A 289 4.67 -26.67 19.12
N LEU A 290 4.26 -26.12 17.97
CA LEU A 290 4.57 -24.74 17.61
C LEU A 290 3.94 -23.76 18.60
N ALA A 291 4.73 -22.80 19.10
CA ALA A 291 4.23 -21.79 20.02
C ALA A 291 3.30 -20.83 19.29
N ASN A 292 2.06 -20.68 19.79
CA ASN A 292 1.14 -19.67 19.29
C ASN A 292 1.51 -18.29 19.88
N PRO A 293 1.95 -17.31 19.07
CA PRO A 293 2.29 -15.97 19.54
C PRO A 293 1.07 -15.16 19.98
N TRP A 294 -0.12 -15.51 19.50
CA TRP A 294 -1.38 -14.79 19.73
C TRP A 294 -2.14 -15.25 20.97
N LYS A 295 -1.55 -16.11 21.82
CA LYS A 295 -2.20 -16.63 23.05
C LYS A 295 -2.72 -15.52 23.99
N ALA A 296 -2.07 -14.36 23.99
CA ALA A 296 -2.45 -13.22 24.82
C ALA A 296 -3.34 -12.19 24.10
N GLY A 297 -3.51 -12.31 22.77
CA GLY A 297 -4.40 -11.47 21.98
C GLY A 297 -5.83 -11.98 21.95
N ASP A 298 -6.70 -11.26 21.23
CA ASP A 298 -8.05 -11.74 20.96
C ASP A 298 -8.10 -12.63 19.69
N LYS A 299 -9.29 -13.08 19.30
CA LYS A 299 -9.44 -13.97 18.13
C LYS A 299 -9.02 -13.35 16.80
N SER A 300 -9.06 -12.02 16.72
CA SER A 300 -8.66 -11.26 15.53
C SER A 300 -7.15 -11.05 15.46
N ALA A 301 -6.39 -11.36 16.52
CA ALA A 301 -4.92 -11.32 16.50
C ALA A 301 -4.36 -12.09 15.29
N PRO A 302 -3.41 -11.51 14.52
CA PRO A 302 -2.67 -10.28 14.86
C PRO A 302 -3.37 -8.95 14.48
N PHE A 303 -4.54 -9.01 13.85
CA PHE A 303 -5.31 -7.85 13.41
C PHE A 303 -6.24 -7.33 14.51
N ASP A 304 -5.78 -7.39 15.76
CA ASP A 304 -6.40 -6.78 16.94
C ASP A 304 -5.61 -5.56 17.45
N GLN A 305 -4.60 -5.13 16.69
CA GLN A 305 -3.77 -3.93 16.94
C GLN A 305 -4.13 -2.78 15.99
N GLU A 306 -3.60 -1.58 16.25
CA GLU A 306 -3.68 -0.46 15.31
C GLU A 306 -2.62 -0.58 14.21
N PHE A 307 -3.03 -0.25 12.99
CA PHE A 307 -2.20 -0.31 11.79
C PHE A 307 -2.12 1.08 11.14
N HIS A 308 -0.98 1.41 10.56
CA HIS A 308 -0.76 2.63 9.78
C HIS A 308 -0.76 2.32 8.29
N LEU A 309 -1.09 3.31 7.47
CA LEU A 309 -1.19 3.21 6.02
C LEU A 309 0.17 3.39 5.36
N LEU A 310 0.39 2.68 4.25
CA LEU A 310 1.54 2.80 3.38
C LEU A 310 1.10 2.91 1.91
N LEU A 311 1.80 3.77 1.17
CA LEU A 311 1.67 3.95 -0.28
C LEU A 311 3.05 3.83 -0.90
N ASN A 312 3.26 2.92 -1.85
CA ASN A 312 4.54 2.87 -2.58
C ASN A 312 4.43 2.37 -4.00
N LEU A 313 5.54 2.56 -4.71
CA LEU A 313 5.80 1.96 -5.99
C LEU A 313 7.17 1.27 -5.97
N ALA A 314 7.18 -0.04 -5.79
CA ALA A 314 8.37 -0.87 -5.92
C ALA A 314 8.66 -1.15 -7.40
N VAL A 315 9.89 -1.57 -7.70
CA VAL A 315 10.30 -1.98 -9.06
C VAL A 315 11.13 -3.26 -9.00
N GLY A 316 10.74 -4.25 -9.79
CA GLY A 316 11.41 -5.55 -9.87
C GLY A 316 11.38 -6.31 -8.54
N GLY A 317 12.47 -7.00 -8.23
CA GLY A 317 12.57 -7.92 -7.09
C GLY A 317 12.61 -9.37 -7.50
N VAL A 318 12.98 -10.24 -6.55
CA VAL A 318 13.28 -11.66 -6.81
C VAL A 318 12.20 -12.63 -6.32
N SER A 319 11.02 -12.13 -5.98
CA SER A 319 9.88 -12.96 -5.52
C SER A 319 8.59 -12.68 -6.28
N TYR A 320 8.16 -11.42 -6.36
CA TYR A 320 6.80 -11.04 -6.79
C TYR A 320 6.48 -11.25 -8.27
N PHE A 321 7.49 -11.15 -9.14
CA PHE A 321 7.37 -11.43 -10.56
C PHE A 321 7.77 -12.88 -10.82
N SER A 322 6.81 -13.73 -11.18
CA SER A 322 7.07 -15.16 -11.43
C SER A 322 8.01 -15.37 -12.62
N ASP A 323 8.90 -16.36 -12.52
CA ASP A 323 9.73 -16.83 -13.64
C ASP A 323 8.90 -17.61 -14.68
N SER A 324 7.71 -18.08 -14.32
CA SER A 324 6.80 -18.80 -15.23
C SER A 324 5.86 -17.88 -16.01
N ALA A 325 5.79 -16.60 -15.65
CA ALA A 325 4.93 -15.63 -16.34
C ALA A 325 5.54 -15.19 -17.67
N SER A 326 4.69 -15.02 -18.68
CA SER A 326 5.06 -14.55 -20.00
C SER A 326 4.80 -13.04 -20.14
N ASN A 327 5.79 -12.29 -20.59
CA ASN A 327 5.69 -10.88 -20.94
C ASN A 327 6.19 -10.70 -22.38
N PRO A 328 5.60 -9.84 -23.23
CA PRO A 328 6.06 -9.66 -24.61
C PRO A 328 7.55 -9.34 -24.75
N ASN A 329 8.11 -8.58 -23.80
CA ASN A 329 9.54 -8.25 -23.78
C ASN A 329 10.42 -9.28 -23.05
N GLY A 330 9.82 -10.38 -22.56
CA GLY A 330 10.45 -11.34 -21.67
C GLY A 330 10.72 -10.76 -20.27
N LYS A 331 10.87 -11.61 -19.25
CA LYS A 331 11.41 -11.19 -17.95
C LYS A 331 12.95 -11.17 -18.03
N PRO A 332 13.61 -10.04 -17.73
CA PRO A 332 15.07 -9.93 -17.90
C PRO A 332 15.91 -10.77 -16.95
N TRP A 333 15.39 -11.11 -15.77
CA TRP A 333 16.14 -11.81 -14.72
C TRP A 333 15.42 -13.08 -14.26
N ASN A 334 16.19 -14.00 -13.70
CA ASN A 334 15.67 -15.15 -12.95
C ASN A 334 15.63 -14.84 -11.45
N ASN A 335 14.62 -15.32 -10.72
CA ASN A 335 14.49 -15.06 -9.27
C ASN A 335 15.62 -15.66 -8.42
N LEU A 336 16.34 -16.66 -8.94
CA LEU A 336 17.51 -17.25 -8.28
C LEU A 336 18.83 -16.65 -8.78
N SER A 337 18.80 -15.67 -9.68
CA SER A 337 20.03 -15.07 -10.20
C SER A 337 20.72 -14.22 -9.11
N PRO A 338 22.02 -14.46 -8.82
CA PRO A 338 22.79 -13.61 -7.92
C PRO A 338 23.09 -12.23 -8.54
N THR A 339 22.76 -12.02 -9.82
CA THR A 339 23.01 -10.79 -10.57
C THR A 339 21.72 -10.19 -11.13
N ALA A 340 20.56 -10.51 -10.55
CA ALA A 340 19.25 -10.04 -11.01
C ALA A 340 19.16 -8.51 -11.24
N PRO A 341 19.67 -7.63 -10.35
CA PRO A 341 19.66 -6.18 -10.61
C PRO A 341 20.47 -5.76 -11.84
N LEU A 342 21.57 -6.46 -12.13
CA LEU A 342 22.41 -6.22 -13.32
C LEU A 342 21.68 -6.67 -14.60
N GLU A 343 21.07 -7.86 -14.58
CA GLU A 343 20.27 -8.39 -15.69
C GLU A 343 19.10 -7.48 -16.02
N PHE A 344 18.37 -7.05 -14.98
CA PHE A 344 17.34 -6.03 -15.09
C PHE A 344 17.88 -4.74 -15.74
N TRP A 345 18.98 -4.19 -15.24
CA TRP A 345 19.55 -2.94 -15.76
C TRP A 345 20.03 -3.05 -17.22
N ASN A 346 20.67 -4.15 -17.58
CA ASN A 346 21.18 -4.38 -18.93
C ASN A 346 20.04 -4.48 -19.96
N ALA A 347 18.86 -4.96 -19.53
CA ALA A 347 17.67 -5.03 -20.37
C ALA A 347 16.83 -3.75 -20.39
N ARG A 348 17.30 -2.63 -19.83
CA ARG A 348 16.51 -1.38 -19.71
C ARG A 348 15.89 -0.87 -21.00
N ASN A 349 16.55 -1.06 -22.14
CA ASN A 349 15.98 -0.64 -23.42
C ASN A 349 14.68 -1.40 -23.77
N ALA A 350 14.48 -2.61 -23.23
CA ALA A 350 13.27 -3.40 -23.44
C ALA A 350 12.12 -2.93 -22.54
N TRP A 351 12.38 -2.68 -21.25
CA TRP A 351 11.31 -2.34 -20.30
C TRP A 351 11.09 -0.83 -20.10
N LEU A 352 12.11 0.02 -20.22
CA LEU A 352 11.99 1.47 -19.94
C LEU A 352 11.09 2.17 -20.95
N ASN A 353 11.06 1.69 -22.19
CA ASN A 353 10.12 2.19 -23.21
C ASN A 353 8.66 1.91 -22.84
N THR A 354 8.38 0.82 -22.12
CA THR A 354 7.01 0.51 -21.66
C THR A 354 6.51 1.47 -20.59
N TRP A 355 7.42 2.20 -19.93
CA TRP A 355 7.09 3.21 -18.93
C TRP A 355 6.77 4.56 -19.56
N ASN A 356 6.95 4.70 -20.89
CA ASN A 356 6.89 5.98 -21.59
C ASN A 356 7.80 7.04 -20.94
N TYR A 357 8.93 6.61 -20.38
CA TYR A 357 9.74 7.38 -19.43
C TYR A 357 10.25 8.71 -19.98
N TYR A 358 10.64 8.74 -21.25
CA TYR A 358 11.17 9.93 -21.92
C TYR A 358 10.11 10.72 -22.69
N VAL A 359 8.83 10.33 -22.63
CA VAL A 359 7.73 11.06 -23.27
C VAL A 359 7.34 12.23 -22.37
N PRO A 360 7.54 13.50 -22.78
CA PRO A 360 7.25 14.65 -21.92
C PRO A 360 5.79 14.68 -21.46
N GLY A 361 5.58 14.89 -20.16
CA GLY A 361 4.25 14.96 -19.55
C GLY A 361 3.53 13.61 -19.40
N ASN A 362 4.13 12.50 -19.82
CA ASN A 362 3.54 11.18 -19.59
C ASN A 362 3.65 10.79 -18.10
N THR A 363 2.60 10.18 -17.57
CA THR A 363 2.52 9.73 -16.17
C THR A 363 2.14 8.25 -16.04
N ASP A 364 2.28 7.47 -17.13
CA ASP A 364 1.86 6.06 -17.17
C ASP A 364 2.55 5.26 -16.08
N SER A 365 3.85 5.46 -15.88
CA SER A 365 4.61 4.72 -14.85
C SER A 365 4.38 5.22 -13.42
N HIS A 366 3.51 6.20 -13.20
CA HIS A 366 3.25 6.74 -11.86
C HIS A 366 2.11 5.98 -11.19
N LEU A 367 2.27 5.64 -9.91
CA LEU A 367 1.11 5.41 -9.05
C LEU A 367 0.50 6.78 -8.75
N GLN A 368 -0.78 6.96 -9.07
CA GLN A 368 -1.50 8.23 -8.94
C GLN A 368 -2.60 8.07 -7.90
N VAL A 369 -2.57 8.85 -6.83
CA VAL A 369 -3.53 8.78 -5.73
C VAL A 369 -4.28 10.10 -5.63
N ASP A 370 -5.60 10.06 -5.83
CA ASP A 370 -6.52 11.21 -5.76
C ASP A 370 -6.83 11.53 -4.30
N TYR A 371 -7.21 10.53 -3.51
CA TYR A 371 -7.39 10.72 -2.07
C TYR A 371 -7.20 9.45 -1.27
N VAL A 372 -6.98 9.62 0.03
CA VAL A 372 -7.07 8.59 1.07
C VAL A 372 -8.10 9.03 2.10
N ARG A 373 -9.06 8.17 2.43
CA ARG A 373 -10.07 8.42 3.47
C ARG A 373 -10.22 7.22 4.38
N VAL A 374 -10.35 7.49 5.68
CA VAL A 374 -10.66 6.48 6.69
C VAL A 374 -11.87 6.92 7.50
N TYR A 375 -12.83 6.02 7.63
CA TYR A 375 -14.06 6.23 8.36
C TYR A 375 -14.11 5.28 9.56
N ALA A 376 -14.58 5.77 10.69
CA ALA A 376 -14.91 4.93 11.83
C ALA A 376 -16.04 3.95 11.47
N LEU A 377 -15.97 2.74 12.03
CA LEU A 377 -16.91 1.63 11.75
C LEU A 377 -18.34 2.00 12.07
#